data_AF-A0A7S3AVP7-F1
#
_entry.id   AF-A0A7S3AVP7-F1
#
_cell.length_a   1.000
_cell.length_b   1.000
_cell.length_c   1.000
_cell.angle_alpha   90.00
_cell.angle_beta   90.00
_cell.angle_gamma   90.00
#
_symmetry.space_group_name_H-M   'P 1'
#
loop_
_entity.id
_entity.type
_entity.pdbx_description
1 polymer ?
#
loop_
_entity_poly.entity_id
_entity_poly.type
_entity_poly.pdbx_seq_one_letter_code
_entity_poly.pdbx_strand_id
1 'polypeptide(L)'
;MITAETLQAMIQAMDKDGDGKCSKEEFKEPYMKVQGKKISKAEYDKLWEKIDTDKSGDVSVKELAAYYGFEIGLNGKVIEKAEDEMDDDSILEALRMAALLSVEPEKVPEEPREKKPSIAEKQVRVKSVHMKGIAEPDNLERILLEECQIGDVTKVAAVADKIAAKGMSVRVEDDQGKMPLHLLARIGDQAEDVIRKILDQGGESKKDINYTDLNMKTPLHIAAEFKQGKLLKILLDRGANPLMQNKEGKTVLHMAVQSTSEEITTILLMHEKVTPKKDELVKLVDNDGRTALHIASFRAEADMVKLLLDHGADAKAADKSGHKAAGLAGKANRRKSRELLEAFSP
;
A
#
# COMPACT_ATOMS: atom_id res chain seq x y z
N MET A 1 9.65 -15.34 -2.67
CA MET A 1 8.38 -16.05 -2.94
C MET A 1 8.68 -17.29 -3.75
N ILE A 2 7.88 -18.34 -3.60
CA ILE A 2 7.98 -19.52 -4.48
C ILE A 2 7.24 -19.19 -5.78
N THR A 3 7.95 -19.14 -6.90
CA THR A 3 7.36 -18.87 -8.22
C THR A 3 7.10 -20.16 -8.99
N ALA A 4 6.38 -20.06 -10.12
CA ALA A 4 6.18 -21.20 -11.02
C ALA A 4 7.52 -21.65 -11.63
N GLU A 5 8.44 -20.73 -11.93
CA GLU A 5 9.80 -21.12 -12.33
C GLU A 5 10.53 -21.83 -11.20
N THR A 6 10.32 -21.43 -9.95
CA THR A 6 10.92 -22.12 -8.79
C THR A 6 10.38 -23.54 -8.67
N LEU A 7 9.07 -23.76 -8.80
CA LEU A 7 8.46 -25.09 -8.79
C LEU A 7 8.90 -25.92 -10.01
N GLN A 8 9.04 -25.30 -11.17
CA GLN A 8 9.54 -25.96 -12.37
C GLN A 8 11.02 -26.37 -12.22
N ALA A 9 11.85 -25.51 -11.62
CA ALA A 9 13.23 -25.82 -11.30
C ALA A 9 13.35 -26.92 -10.24
N MET A 10 12.44 -26.96 -9.25
CA MET A 10 12.35 -28.10 -8.33
C MET A 10 12.03 -29.40 -9.06
N ILE A 11 11.05 -29.40 -9.97
CA ILE A 11 10.72 -30.59 -10.77
C ILE A 11 11.92 -31.02 -11.58
N GLN A 12 12.58 -30.10 -12.30
CA GLN A 12 13.80 -30.40 -13.06
C GLN A 12 14.98 -30.88 -12.20
N ALA A 13 15.09 -30.43 -10.96
CA ALA A 13 16.13 -30.88 -10.03
C ALA A 13 15.83 -32.27 -9.44
N MET A 14 14.55 -32.65 -9.39
CA MET A 14 14.11 -33.98 -8.93
C MET A 14 14.09 -35.00 -10.06
N ASP A 15 13.86 -34.55 -11.30
CA ASP A 15 13.89 -35.31 -12.54
C ASP A 15 15.29 -35.90 -12.76
N LYS A 16 15.45 -37.20 -12.47
CA LYS A 16 16.72 -37.93 -12.61
C LYS A 16 16.84 -38.56 -13.99
N ASP A 17 15.74 -38.80 -14.69
CA ASP A 17 15.73 -39.47 -15.99
C ASP A 17 15.70 -38.49 -17.19
N GLY A 18 15.44 -37.22 -16.93
CA GLY A 18 15.51 -36.10 -17.86
C GLY A 18 14.28 -35.97 -18.76
N ASP A 19 13.14 -36.55 -18.37
CA ASP A 19 11.90 -36.54 -19.15
C ASP A 19 11.09 -35.23 -19.03
N GLY A 20 11.52 -34.33 -18.14
CA GLY A 20 10.91 -33.03 -17.87
C GLY A 20 9.79 -33.08 -16.84
N LYS A 21 9.60 -34.20 -16.14
CA LYS A 21 8.60 -34.41 -15.11
C LYS A 21 9.22 -35.02 -13.86
N CYS A 22 8.42 -35.21 -12.80
CA CYS A 22 8.89 -35.80 -11.56
C CYS A 22 8.01 -36.98 -11.18
N SER A 23 8.58 -38.17 -11.23
CA SER A 23 7.90 -39.42 -10.90
C SER A 23 7.70 -39.60 -9.39
N LYS A 24 6.83 -40.55 -9.03
CA LYS A 24 6.56 -40.94 -7.64
C LYS A 24 7.80 -41.32 -6.86
N GLU A 25 8.75 -42.00 -7.50
CA GLU A 25 9.99 -42.45 -6.89
C GLU A 25 11.00 -41.31 -6.70
N GLU A 26 11.03 -40.36 -7.63
CA GLU A 26 11.93 -39.20 -7.60
C GLU A 26 11.52 -38.17 -6.56
N PHE A 27 10.22 -37.92 -6.40
CA PHE A 27 9.70 -37.02 -5.38
C PHE A 27 9.91 -37.53 -3.95
N LYS A 28 9.96 -38.85 -3.78
CA LYS A 28 9.96 -39.51 -2.47
C LYS A 28 11.19 -39.19 -1.62
N GLU A 29 12.37 -39.26 -2.23
CA GLU A 29 13.64 -39.12 -1.51
C GLU A 29 13.85 -37.69 -0.98
N PRO A 30 13.64 -36.62 -1.77
CA PRO A 30 13.70 -35.24 -1.27
C PRO A 30 12.62 -34.95 -0.21
N TYR A 31 11.38 -35.39 -0.45
CA TYR A 31 10.27 -35.17 0.49
C TYR A 31 10.57 -35.75 1.89
N MET A 32 11.08 -36.98 1.94
CA MET A 32 11.45 -37.65 3.20
C MET A 32 12.55 -36.91 3.96
N LYS A 33 13.51 -36.31 3.24
CA LYS A 33 14.59 -35.50 3.84
C LYS A 33 14.04 -34.21 4.45
N VAL A 34 13.04 -33.58 3.81
CA VAL A 34 12.39 -32.36 4.33
C VAL A 34 11.52 -32.62 5.55
N GLN A 35 10.76 -33.72 5.57
CA GLN A 35 9.87 -34.05 6.69
C GLN A 35 10.63 -34.51 7.95
N GLY A 36 11.90 -34.91 7.82
CA GLY A 36 12.73 -35.35 8.96
C GLY A 36 12.21 -36.61 9.69
N LYS A 37 11.21 -37.30 9.13
CA LYS A 37 10.55 -38.49 9.69
C LYS A 37 10.43 -39.57 8.63
N LYS A 38 10.57 -40.84 9.05
CA LYS A 38 10.26 -42.00 8.19
C LYS A 38 8.74 -42.16 8.14
N ILE A 39 8.09 -41.70 7.06
CA ILE A 39 6.69 -42.04 6.80
C ILE A 39 6.60 -43.46 6.22
N SER A 40 5.51 -44.16 6.53
CA SER A 40 5.27 -45.52 6.03
C SER A 40 4.94 -45.49 4.53
N LYS A 41 5.10 -46.64 3.84
CA LYS A 41 4.75 -46.76 2.42
C LYS A 41 3.29 -46.38 2.16
N ALA A 42 2.37 -46.81 3.03
CA ALA A 42 0.94 -46.52 2.90
C ALA A 42 0.59 -45.04 3.11
N GLU A 43 1.33 -44.31 3.96
CA GLU A 43 1.14 -42.87 4.15
C GLU A 43 1.66 -42.08 2.95
N TYR A 44 2.81 -42.47 2.39
CA TYR A 44 3.33 -41.87 1.17
C TYR A 44 2.42 -42.13 -0.04
N ASP A 45 1.86 -43.33 -0.16
CA ASP A 45 0.93 -43.66 -1.24
C ASP A 45 -0.33 -42.78 -1.20
N LYS A 46 -0.89 -42.52 0.00
CA LYS A 46 -2.02 -41.61 0.20
C LYS A 46 -1.69 -40.14 -0.06
N LEU A 47 -0.46 -39.72 0.27
CA LEU A 47 0.03 -38.37 -0.05
C LEU A 47 0.13 -38.22 -1.57
N TRP A 48 0.73 -39.20 -2.24
CA TRP A 48 0.91 -39.18 -3.69
C TRP A 48 -0.42 -39.06 -4.43
N GLU A 49 -1.47 -39.78 -4.00
CA GLU A 49 -2.82 -39.65 -4.58
C GLU A 49 -3.42 -38.24 -4.47
N LYS A 50 -2.92 -37.39 -3.55
CA LYS A 50 -3.34 -35.99 -3.45
C LYS A 50 -2.55 -35.06 -4.38
N ILE A 51 -1.32 -35.42 -4.70
CA ILE A 51 -0.43 -34.62 -5.56
C ILE A 51 -0.71 -34.97 -7.03
N ASP A 52 -0.69 -36.26 -7.36
CA ASP A 52 -0.96 -36.80 -8.70
C ASP A 52 -2.47 -36.92 -8.93
N THR A 53 -3.09 -35.77 -9.19
CA THR A 53 -4.56 -35.67 -9.33
C THR A 53 -5.07 -36.27 -10.63
N ASP A 54 -4.24 -36.26 -11.68
CA ASP A 54 -4.57 -36.80 -12.99
C ASP A 54 -4.22 -38.31 -13.16
N LYS A 55 -3.56 -38.90 -12.16
CA LYS A 55 -3.11 -40.30 -12.13
C LYS A 55 -2.16 -40.64 -13.27
N SER A 56 -1.41 -39.66 -13.75
CA SER A 56 -0.42 -39.84 -14.81
C SER A 56 0.82 -40.60 -14.32
N GLY A 57 1.07 -40.61 -13.00
CA GLY A 57 2.28 -41.16 -12.40
C GLY A 57 3.42 -40.15 -12.27
N ASP A 58 3.24 -38.96 -12.84
CA ASP A 58 4.21 -37.87 -12.87
C ASP A 58 3.56 -36.58 -12.33
N VAL A 59 4.32 -35.76 -11.60
CA VAL A 59 3.81 -34.50 -11.07
C VAL A 59 4.16 -33.34 -11.99
N SER A 60 3.12 -32.65 -12.45
CA SER A 60 3.26 -31.40 -13.19
C SER A 60 3.47 -30.19 -12.26
N VAL A 61 4.01 -29.09 -12.80
CA VAL A 61 4.17 -27.81 -12.06
C VAL A 61 2.84 -27.35 -11.47
N LYS A 62 1.73 -27.58 -12.18
CA LYS A 62 0.37 -27.20 -11.77
C LYS A 62 -0.13 -28.02 -10.59
N GLU A 63 0.17 -29.31 -10.56
CA GLU A 63 -0.20 -30.21 -9.47
C GLU A 63 0.65 -29.96 -8.23
N LEU A 64 1.95 -29.74 -8.41
CA LEU A 64 2.83 -29.36 -7.32
C LEU A 64 2.45 -28.01 -6.71
N ALA A 65 2.06 -27.05 -7.56
CA ALA A 65 1.51 -25.77 -7.13
C ALA A 65 0.23 -25.96 -6.32
N ALA A 66 -0.73 -26.73 -6.83
CA ALA A 66 -1.99 -27.00 -6.15
C ALA A 66 -1.78 -27.70 -4.80
N TYR A 67 -0.82 -28.64 -4.71
CA TYR A 67 -0.46 -29.30 -3.46
C TYR A 67 0.04 -28.31 -2.39
N TYR A 68 0.85 -27.33 -2.77
CA TYR A 68 1.31 -26.27 -1.86
C TYR A 68 0.36 -25.07 -1.75
N GLY A 69 -0.85 -25.14 -2.34
CA GLY A 69 -1.86 -24.09 -2.28
C GLY A 69 -1.69 -22.92 -3.25
N PHE A 70 -0.82 -23.04 -4.26
CA PHE A 70 -0.61 -22.04 -5.31
C PHE A 70 -1.53 -22.27 -6.53
N GLU A 71 -2.09 -21.20 -7.10
CA GLU A 71 -2.76 -21.25 -8.41
C GLU A 71 -1.82 -20.75 -9.52
N ILE A 72 -1.68 -21.51 -10.60
CA ILE A 72 -0.92 -21.07 -11.79
C ILE A 72 -1.91 -20.56 -12.83
N GLY A 73 -1.77 -19.29 -13.23
CA GLY A 73 -2.53 -18.68 -14.30
C GLY A 73 -2.16 -19.26 -15.68
N LEU A 74 -3.02 -19.04 -16.68
CA LEU A 74 -2.85 -19.54 -18.06
C LEU A 74 -1.55 -19.09 -18.75
N ASN A 75 -0.86 -18.09 -18.20
CA ASN A 75 0.42 -17.56 -18.68
C ASN A 75 1.65 -18.13 -17.92
N GLY A 76 1.46 -19.16 -17.08
CA GLY A 76 2.54 -19.76 -16.30
C GLY A 76 2.99 -18.94 -15.09
N LYS A 77 2.36 -17.79 -14.79
CA LYS A 77 2.64 -17.02 -13.56
C LYS A 77 1.77 -17.50 -12.41
N VAL A 78 2.36 -17.62 -11.22
CA VAL A 78 1.62 -17.85 -9.99
C VAL A 78 0.68 -16.67 -9.77
N ILE A 79 -0.61 -16.94 -9.70
CA ILE A 79 -1.59 -16.00 -9.16
C ILE A 79 -1.58 -16.29 -7.67
N GLU A 80 -0.98 -15.40 -6.88
CA GLU A 80 -1.07 -15.48 -5.43
C GLU A 80 -2.54 -15.57 -5.04
N LYS A 81 -2.93 -16.67 -4.38
CA LYS A 81 -4.07 -16.58 -3.48
C LYS A 81 -3.70 -15.59 -2.39
N ALA A 82 -4.65 -14.75 -2.00
CA ALA A 82 -4.46 -13.83 -0.89
C ALA A 82 -3.88 -14.59 0.32
N GLU A 83 -2.93 -13.96 1.02
CA GLU A 83 -2.20 -14.51 2.19
C GLU A 83 -3.12 -15.15 3.27
N ASP A 84 -4.43 -14.89 3.21
CA ASP A 84 -5.46 -15.40 4.11
C ASP A 84 -5.95 -16.84 3.83
N GLU A 85 -5.53 -17.51 2.73
CA GLU A 85 -5.95 -18.90 2.40
C GLU A 85 -4.84 -19.98 2.42
N MET A 86 -3.57 -19.60 2.60
CA MET A 86 -2.46 -20.55 2.60
C MET A 86 -2.08 -20.95 4.03
N ASP A 87 -1.87 -22.24 4.29
CA ASP A 87 -1.30 -22.66 5.56
C ASP A 87 0.22 -22.40 5.60
N ASP A 88 0.70 -21.84 6.71
CA ASP A 88 2.12 -21.50 6.91
C ASP A 88 3.05 -22.72 6.80
N ASP A 89 2.50 -23.93 7.07
CA ASP A 89 3.24 -25.20 7.05
C ASP A 89 3.60 -25.64 5.62
N SER A 90 2.70 -25.47 4.65
CA SER A 90 2.91 -25.80 3.23
C SER A 90 3.92 -24.87 2.56
N ILE A 91 3.87 -23.58 2.90
CA ILE A 91 4.86 -22.59 2.44
C ILE A 91 6.26 -22.98 2.95
N LEU A 92 6.35 -23.31 4.23
CA LEU A 92 7.62 -23.67 4.87
C LEU A 92 8.18 -24.98 4.32
N GLU A 93 7.32 -25.96 4.03
CA GLU A 93 7.69 -27.23 3.38
C GLU A 93 8.26 -26.99 1.98
N ALA A 94 7.58 -26.18 1.17
CA ALA A 94 8.01 -25.86 -0.18
C ALA A 94 9.35 -25.07 -0.19
N LEU A 95 9.55 -24.16 0.76
CA LEU A 95 10.85 -23.45 0.92
C LEU A 95 11.98 -24.40 1.32
N ARG A 96 11.71 -25.37 2.21
CA ARG A 96 12.70 -26.39 2.61
C ARG A 96 13.04 -27.32 1.45
N MET A 97 12.05 -27.71 0.65
CA MET A 97 12.26 -28.48 -0.58
C MET A 97 13.13 -27.72 -1.58
N ALA A 98 12.89 -26.42 -1.80
CA ALA A 98 13.72 -25.58 -2.66
C ALA A 98 15.18 -25.58 -2.20
N ALA A 99 15.39 -25.31 -0.91
CA ALA A 99 16.71 -25.23 -0.31
C ALA A 99 17.45 -26.56 -0.36
N LEU A 100 16.77 -27.69 -0.13
CA LEU A 100 17.36 -29.02 -0.21
C LEU A 100 17.86 -29.35 -1.62
N LEU A 101 17.10 -28.94 -2.64
CA LEU A 101 17.43 -29.17 -4.04
C LEU A 101 18.49 -28.19 -4.56
N SER A 102 19.02 -27.31 -3.70
CA SER A 102 19.92 -26.21 -4.09
C SER A 102 19.32 -25.30 -5.18
N VAL A 103 17.98 -25.26 -5.24
CA VAL A 103 17.25 -24.35 -6.10
C VAL A 103 17.16 -23.05 -5.32
N GLU A 104 18.01 -22.08 -5.67
CA GLU A 104 17.85 -20.73 -5.13
C GLU A 104 16.50 -20.18 -5.63
N PRO A 105 15.55 -19.83 -4.74
CA PRO A 105 14.37 -19.12 -5.19
C PRO A 105 14.86 -17.85 -5.86
N GLU A 106 14.46 -17.65 -7.12
CA GLU A 106 15.00 -16.57 -7.94
C GLU A 106 14.85 -15.26 -7.16
N LYS A 107 15.97 -14.57 -6.92
CA LYS A 107 15.89 -13.16 -6.52
C LYS A 107 15.23 -12.48 -7.69
N VAL A 108 13.95 -12.11 -7.50
CA VAL A 108 13.17 -11.33 -8.47
C VAL A 108 14.14 -10.32 -9.10
N PRO A 109 14.44 -10.42 -10.40
CA PRO A 109 15.26 -9.42 -11.05
C PRO A 109 14.58 -8.08 -10.74
N GLU A 110 15.30 -7.16 -10.09
CA GLU A 110 14.88 -5.78 -10.12
C GLU A 110 14.93 -5.38 -11.59
N GLU A 111 13.81 -5.56 -12.29
CA GLU A 111 13.60 -4.95 -13.60
C GLU A 111 14.04 -3.49 -13.46
N PRO A 112 14.81 -2.94 -14.42
CA PRO A 112 15.01 -1.50 -14.45
C PRO A 112 13.60 -0.92 -14.55
N ARG A 113 13.13 -0.34 -13.43
CA ARG A 113 11.79 0.20 -13.31
C ARG A 113 11.65 1.32 -14.32
N GLU A 114 11.28 1.00 -15.55
CA GLU A 114 10.50 1.90 -16.37
C GLU A 114 9.31 2.28 -15.49
N LYS A 115 9.25 3.56 -15.14
CA LYS A 115 8.22 4.16 -14.30
C LYS A 115 6.86 3.99 -14.97
N LYS A 116 6.25 2.82 -14.80
CA LYS A 116 4.81 2.65 -14.97
C LYS A 116 4.17 3.20 -13.70
N PRO A 117 3.24 4.18 -13.81
CA PRO A 117 2.55 4.72 -12.65
C PRO A 117 1.91 3.58 -11.88
N SER A 118 1.98 3.65 -10.55
CA SER A 118 1.56 2.59 -9.63
C SER A 118 0.21 2.02 -10.09
N ILE A 119 0.17 0.73 -10.40
CA ILE A 119 -1.11 0.03 -10.50
C ILE A 119 -1.67 0.12 -9.08
N ALA A 120 -2.67 0.97 -8.91
CA ALA A 120 -3.53 0.91 -7.75
C ALA A 120 -3.98 -0.54 -7.62
N GLU A 121 -3.63 -1.19 -6.50
CA GLU A 121 -4.45 -2.30 -6.01
C GLU A 121 -5.89 -1.84 -6.21
N LYS A 122 -6.69 -2.58 -6.98
CA LYS A 122 -8.09 -2.23 -7.19
C LYS A 122 -8.76 -2.33 -5.82
N GLN A 123 -8.81 -1.21 -5.10
CA GLN A 123 -9.62 -1.06 -3.90
C GLN A 123 -11.04 -1.44 -4.32
N VAL A 124 -11.55 -2.55 -3.80
CA VAL A 124 -12.93 -2.96 -4.05
C VAL A 124 -13.80 -1.88 -3.41
N ARG A 125 -14.39 -1.04 -4.26
CA ARG A 125 -15.34 -0.03 -3.81
C ARG A 125 -16.61 -0.73 -3.35
N VAL A 126 -16.94 -0.53 -2.08
CA VAL A 126 -18.22 -0.95 -1.54
C VAL A 126 -19.28 -0.02 -2.13
N LYS A 127 -20.42 -0.56 -2.58
CA LYS A 127 -21.45 0.22 -3.30
C LYS A 127 -21.77 1.52 -2.56
N SER A 128 -21.53 2.66 -3.24
CA SER A 128 -22.04 3.97 -2.84
C SER A 128 -23.51 3.86 -2.45
N VAL A 129 -23.82 4.27 -1.22
CA VAL A 129 -25.21 4.37 -0.77
C VAL A 129 -25.77 5.58 -1.51
N HIS A 130 -26.53 5.37 -2.58
CA HIS A 130 -27.22 6.46 -3.27
C HIS A 130 -28.00 7.26 -2.23
N MET A 131 -27.57 8.51 -1.97
CA MET A 131 -28.18 9.32 -0.92
C MET A 131 -29.63 9.72 -1.25
N LYS A 132 -30.06 9.53 -2.50
CA LYS A 132 -31.44 9.70 -2.96
C LYS A 132 -32.30 8.47 -2.68
N GLY A 133 -32.58 8.21 -1.41
CA GLY A 133 -33.50 7.17 -0.96
C GLY A 133 -33.79 7.38 0.51
N ILE A 134 -35.06 7.18 0.91
CA ILE A 134 -35.52 7.32 2.30
C ILE A 134 -34.61 6.45 3.17
N ALA A 135 -33.91 7.07 4.11
CA ALA A 135 -33.05 6.37 5.05
C ALA A 135 -33.85 5.29 5.77
N GLU A 136 -33.40 4.05 5.71
CA GLU A 136 -33.77 3.09 6.73
C GLU A 136 -33.19 3.62 8.06
N PRO A 137 -34.03 3.90 9.08
CA PRO A 137 -33.63 4.63 10.29
C PRO A 137 -32.58 3.92 11.15
N ASP A 138 -32.23 2.67 10.82
CA ASP A 138 -31.29 1.82 11.57
C ASP A 138 -29.90 1.70 10.92
N ASN A 139 -29.66 2.31 9.76
CA ASN A 139 -28.35 2.23 9.10
C ASN A 139 -27.33 3.21 9.71
N LEU A 140 -26.69 2.78 10.80
CA LEU A 140 -25.71 3.56 11.57
C LEU A 140 -24.51 4.03 10.73
N GLU A 141 -24.07 3.28 9.73
CA GLU A 141 -22.95 3.66 8.86
C GLU A 141 -23.31 4.88 8.00
N ARG A 142 -24.52 4.90 7.44
CA ARG A 142 -25.03 6.04 6.67
C ARG A 142 -25.22 7.27 7.55
N ILE A 143 -25.78 7.09 8.73
CA ILE A 143 -25.95 8.19 9.70
C ILE A 143 -24.58 8.76 10.08
N LEU A 144 -23.56 7.92 10.27
CA LEU A 144 -22.20 8.38 10.56
C LEU A 144 -21.66 9.26 9.41
N LEU A 145 -21.83 8.85 8.15
CA LEU A 145 -21.41 9.66 7.00
C LEU A 145 -22.12 11.01 6.95
N GLU A 146 -23.45 11.03 7.12
CA GLU A 146 -24.25 12.25 7.08
C GLU A 146 -23.81 13.23 8.20
N GLU A 147 -23.62 12.74 9.43
CA GLU A 147 -23.16 13.56 10.55
C GLU A 147 -21.71 14.04 10.35
N CYS A 148 -20.84 13.23 9.74
CA CYS A 148 -19.49 13.67 9.36
C CYS A 148 -19.49 14.75 8.26
N GLN A 149 -20.47 14.73 7.35
CA GLN A 149 -20.65 15.77 6.35
C GLN A 149 -21.14 17.09 6.96
N ILE A 150 -22.09 17.00 7.89
CA ILE A 150 -22.62 18.15 8.65
C ILE A 150 -21.52 18.74 9.54
N GLY A 151 -20.68 17.88 10.15
CA GLY A 151 -19.63 18.29 11.07
C GLY A 151 -20.06 18.36 12.54
N ASP A 152 -21.18 17.73 12.91
CA ASP A 152 -21.64 17.66 14.30
C ASP A 152 -20.86 16.57 15.06
N VAL A 153 -19.74 16.97 15.65
CA VAL A 153 -18.82 16.06 16.37
C VAL A 153 -19.51 15.31 17.51
N THR A 154 -20.49 15.92 18.18
CA THR A 154 -21.17 15.28 19.31
C THR A 154 -22.03 14.10 18.85
N LYS A 155 -22.74 14.27 17.74
CA LYS A 155 -23.52 13.19 17.14
C LYS A 155 -22.64 12.16 16.46
N VAL A 156 -21.60 12.60 15.76
CA VAL A 156 -20.58 11.70 15.18
C VAL A 156 -20.02 10.79 16.27
N ALA A 157 -19.64 11.34 17.43
CA ALA A 157 -19.14 10.56 18.55
C ALA A 157 -20.19 9.59 19.09
N ALA A 158 -21.44 10.05 19.27
CA ALA A 158 -22.54 9.21 19.74
C ALA A 158 -22.85 8.04 18.77
N VAL A 159 -22.78 8.28 17.46
CA VAL A 159 -22.97 7.25 16.44
C VAL A 159 -21.78 6.30 16.39
N ALA A 160 -20.55 6.81 16.49
CA ALA A 160 -19.34 6.01 16.56
C ALA A 160 -19.34 5.09 17.79
N ASP A 161 -19.83 5.55 18.95
CA ASP A 161 -19.97 4.74 20.15
C ASP A 161 -20.99 3.60 19.97
N LYS A 162 -22.11 3.87 19.27
CA LYS A 162 -23.10 2.84 18.92
C LYS A 162 -22.54 1.79 17.96
N ILE A 163 -21.75 2.22 16.98
CA ILE A 163 -21.07 1.33 16.02
C ILE A 163 -20.05 0.46 16.76
N ALA A 164 -19.24 1.06 17.64
CA ALA A 164 -18.26 0.36 18.47
C ALA A 164 -18.92 -0.72 19.34
N ALA A 165 -20.01 -0.38 20.01
CA ALA A 165 -20.75 -1.30 20.88
C ALA A 165 -21.35 -2.49 20.12
N LYS A 166 -21.64 -2.32 18.83
CA LYS A 166 -22.16 -3.37 17.95
C LYS A 166 -21.06 -4.15 17.22
N GLY A 167 -19.79 -3.75 17.34
CA GLY A 167 -18.67 -4.38 16.63
C GLY A 167 -18.77 -4.29 15.11
N MET A 168 -19.42 -3.24 14.59
CA MET A 168 -19.60 -3.05 13.15
C MET A 168 -18.35 -2.45 12.50
N SER A 169 -17.95 -2.96 11.33
CA SER A 169 -16.88 -2.36 10.52
C SER A 169 -17.43 -1.20 9.70
N VAL A 170 -16.79 -0.04 9.77
CA VAL A 170 -17.24 1.17 9.06
C VAL A 170 -16.62 1.22 7.66
N ARG A 171 -17.28 0.60 6.69
CA ARG A 171 -16.81 0.62 5.29
C ARG A 171 -17.89 1.10 4.33
N VAL A 172 -18.22 2.38 4.48
CA VAL A 172 -19.23 3.09 3.68
C VAL A 172 -18.60 4.31 3.00
N GLU A 173 -19.00 4.59 1.76
CA GLU A 173 -18.54 5.75 1.00
C GLU A 173 -19.71 6.66 0.59
N ASP A 174 -19.45 7.97 0.56
CA ASP A 174 -20.37 8.95 -0.02
C ASP A 174 -20.29 8.98 -1.55
N ASP A 175 -21.10 9.83 -2.19
CA ASP A 175 -21.12 10.00 -3.66
C ASP A 175 -19.77 10.49 -4.24
N GLN A 176 -18.84 10.95 -3.39
CA GLN A 176 -17.48 11.35 -3.76
C GLN A 176 -16.43 10.26 -3.46
N GLY A 177 -16.86 9.07 -3.05
CA GLY A 177 -15.98 7.99 -2.63
C GLY A 177 -15.32 8.24 -1.27
N LYS A 178 -15.79 9.22 -0.49
CA LYS A 178 -15.20 9.56 0.81
C LYS A 178 -15.80 8.68 1.90
N MET A 179 -14.91 8.02 2.62
CA MET A 179 -15.25 7.33 3.87
C MET A 179 -15.32 8.29 5.06
N PRO A 180 -15.91 7.89 6.20
CA PRO A 180 -15.94 8.71 7.42
C PRO A 180 -14.56 9.26 7.81
N LEU A 181 -13.49 8.48 7.67
CA LEU A 181 -12.13 8.93 7.98
C LEU A 181 -11.67 10.12 7.11
N HIS A 182 -12.10 10.21 5.83
CA HIS A 182 -11.83 11.37 4.98
C HIS A 182 -12.57 12.61 5.46
N LEU A 183 -13.83 12.45 5.88
CA LEU A 183 -14.67 13.56 6.32
C LEU A 183 -14.23 14.07 7.70
N LEU A 184 -13.88 13.16 8.60
CA LEU A 184 -13.30 13.49 9.92
C LEU A 184 -11.97 14.23 9.77
N ALA A 185 -11.18 13.88 8.75
CA ALA A 185 -9.95 14.60 8.44
C ALA A 185 -10.15 16.05 8.00
N ARG A 186 -11.35 16.41 7.56
CA ARG A 186 -11.74 17.80 7.30
C ARG A 186 -12.17 18.54 8.57
N ILE A 187 -12.84 17.87 9.50
CA ILE A 187 -13.34 18.47 10.75
C ILE A 187 -12.17 18.90 11.64
N GLY A 188 -11.13 18.06 11.73
CA GLY A 188 -9.89 18.39 12.43
C GLY A 188 -9.86 17.93 13.89
N ASP A 189 -9.15 18.69 14.73
CA ASP A 189 -8.85 18.35 16.12
C ASP A 189 -10.06 17.92 16.97
N GLN A 190 -11.24 18.48 16.70
CA GLN A 190 -12.46 18.13 17.44
C GLN A 190 -12.88 16.67 17.24
N ALA A 191 -12.51 16.07 16.10
CA ALA A 191 -12.82 14.69 15.78
C ALA A 191 -11.72 13.71 16.24
N GLU A 192 -10.69 14.16 16.98
CA GLU A 192 -9.56 13.31 17.41
C GLU A 192 -10.02 12.04 18.13
N ASP A 193 -10.87 12.18 19.15
CA ASP A 193 -11.35 11.05 19.95
C ASP A 193 -12.14 10.04 19.09
N VAL A 194 -12.94 10.55 18.16
CA VAL A 194 -13.72 9.72 17.23
C VAL A 194 -12.78 8.97 16.30
N ILE A 195 -11.78 9.65 15.73
CA ILE A 195 -10.83 9.04 14.80
C ILE A 195 -10.03 7.95 15.50
N ARG A 196 -9.55 8.22 16.73
CA ARG A 196 -8.85 7.20 17.54
C ARG A 196 -9.75 5.99 17.77
N LYS A 197 -11.00 6.21 18.18
CA LYS A 197 -11.98 5.12 18.37
C LYS A 197 -12.22 4.31 17.10
N ILE A 198 -12.42 4.96 15.96
CA ILE A 198 -12.62 4.27 14.67
C ILE A 198 -11.37 3.45 14.29
N LEU A 199 -10.18 3.99 14.49
CA LEU A 199 -8.92 3.32 14.17
C LEU A 199 -8.50 2.25 15.20
N ASP A 200 -9.00 2.33 16.45
CA ASP A 200 -8.73 1.39 17.55
C ASP A 200 -9.67 0.18 17.54
N GLN A 201 -10.85 0.30 16.90
CA GLN A 201 -11.73 -0.84 16.63
C GLN A 201 -11.01 -1.82 15.70
N GLY A 202 -10.44 -2.87 16.29
CA GLY A 202 -9.63 -3.87 15.60
C GLY A 202 -10.39 -4.57 14.46
N GLY A 203 -9.78 -4.65 13.28
CA GLY A 203 -10.33 -5.25 12.07
C GLY A 203 -9.80 -4.62 10.78
N GLU A 204 -10.57 -4.72 9.68
CA GLU A 204 -10.29 -4.12 8.37
C GLU A 204 -10.07 -2.58 8.39
N SER A 205 -10.41 -1.89 9.48
CA SER A 205 -10.22 -0.43 9.59
C SER A 205 -8.75 0.01 9.50
N LYS A 206 -7.79 -0.88 9.86
CA LYS A 206 -6.35 -0.66 9.56
C LYS A 206 -6.04 -0.75 8.06
N LYS A 207 -6.78 -1.56 7.28
CA LYS A 207 -6.64 -1.68 5.82
C LYS A 207 -7.19 -0.44 5.09
N ASP A 208 -8.12 0.30 5.71
CA ASP A 208 -8.77 1.47 5.08
C ASP A 208 -8.10 2.83 5.35
N ILE A 209 -7.04 2.90 6.16
CA ILE A 209 -6.33 4.18 6.44
C ILE A 209 -5.75 4.83 5.17
N ASN A 210 -5.49 4.01 4.16
CA ASN A 210 -5.00 4.39 2.83
C ASN A 210 -6.08 4.31 1.75
N TYR A 211 -7.36 4.14 2.13
CA TYR A 211 -8.46 4.18 1.17
C TYR A 211 -8.50 5.54 0.47
N THR A 212 -8.88 5.54 -0.80
CA THR A 212 -8.84 6.73 -1.63
C THR A 212 -10.21 7.16 -2.11
N ASP A 213 -10.49 8.46 -2.06
CA ASP A 213 -11.71 9.04 -2.62
C ASP A 213 -11.71 9.00 -4.17
N LEU A 214 -12.75 9.55 -4.80
CA LEU A 214 -12.81 9.66 -6.26
C LEU A 214 -11.65 10.45 -6.86
N ASN A 215 -10.94 11.29 -6.10
CA ASN A 215 -9.77 12.05 -6.55
C ASN A 215 -8.44 11.37 -6.18
N MET A 216 -8.50 10.10 -5.76
CA MET A 216 -7.37 9.36 -5.24
C MET A 216 -6.75 10.00 -3.99
N LYS A 217 -7.48 10.86 -3.27
CA LYS A 217 -7.00 11.45 -2.02
C LYS A 217 -7.27 10.47 -0.88
N THR A 218 -6.24 10.19 -0.09
CA THR A 218 -6.37 9.47 1.19
C THR A 218 -6.79 10.42 2.32
N PRO A 219 -7.21 9.92 3.49
CA PRO A 219 -7.44 10.77 4.67
C PRO A 219 -6.22 11.62 5.04
N LEU A 220 -5.01 11.10 4.82
CA LEU A 220 -3.75 11.83 5.06
C LEU A 220 -3.61 13.05 4.13
N HIS A 221 -4.00 12.92 2.86
CA HIS A 221 -4.05 14.05 1.92
C HIS A 221 -5.02 15.14 2.39
N ILE A 222 -6.22 14.73 2.86
CA ILE A 222 -7.22 15.66 3.38
C ILE A 222 -6.71 16.36 4.64
N ALA A 223 -6.10 15.64 5.58
CA ALA A 223 -5.53 16.23 6.79
C ALA A 223 -4.47 17.31 6.46
N ALA A 224 -3.63 17.09 5.45
CA ALA A 224 -2.65 18.08 4.99
C ALA A 224 -3.29 19.29 4.27
N GLU A 225 -4.36 19.08 3.51
CA GLU A 225 -5.12 20.14 2.84
C GLU A 225 -5.74 21.10 3.86
N PHE A 226 -6.32 20.56 4.92
CA PHE A 226 -7.00 21.31 5.98
C PHE A 226 -6.10 21.68 7.16
N LYS A 227 -4.78 21.46 7.04
CA LYS A 227 -3.77 21.84 8.05
C LYS A 227 -3.98 21.20 9.44
N GLN A 228 -4.45 19.96 9.47
CA GLN A 228 -4.78 19.25 10.70
C GLN A 228 -3.56 18.50 11.27
N GLY A 229 -2.69 19.22 11.99
CA GLY A 229 -1.39 18.71 12.45
C GLY A 229 -1.47 17.51 13.40
N LYS A 230 -2.37 17.55 14.38
CA LYS A 230 -2.54 16.44 15.33
C LYS A 230 -3.05 15.19 14.61
N LEU A 231 -4.05 15.34 13.76
CA LEU A 231 -4.59 14.24 13.00
C LEU A 231 -3.59 13.64 12.02
N LEU A 232 -2.78 14.48 11.37
CA LEU A 232 -1.72 14.01 10.49
C LEU A 232 -0.78 13.04 11.23
N LYS A 233 -0.38 13.38 12.46
CA LYS A 233 0.45 12.52 13.32
C LYS A 233 -0.26 11.20 13.63
N ILE A 234 -1.52 11.27 14.06
CA ILE A 234 -2.32 10.06 14.36
C ILE A 234 -2.39 9.14 13.14
N LEU A 235 -2.68 9.68 11.96
CA LEU A 235 -2.76 8.88 10.73
C LEU A 235 -1.40 8.23 10.40
N LEU A 236 -0.30 8.97 10.53
CA LEU A 236 1.05 8.43 10.30
C LEU A 236 1.45 7.36 11.32
N ASP A 237 1.14 7.56 12.60
CA ASP A 237 1.37 6.59 13.68
C ASP A 237 0.61 5.27 13.45
N ARG A 238 -0.55 5.37 12.78
CA ARG A 238 -1.42 4.23 12.45
C ARG A 238 -1.12 3.61 11.09
N GLY A 239 -0.04 4.04 10.42
CA GLY A 239 0.46 3.40 9.19
C GLY A 239 -0.04 4.01 7.88
N ALA A 240 -0.55 5.24 7.90
CA ALA A 240 -0.87 5.96 6.67
C ALA A 240 0.38 6.12 5.79
N ASN A 241 0.26 5.84 4.50
CA ASN A 241 1.36 5.88 3.55
C ASN A 241 1.51 7.29 2.95
N PRO A 242 2.59 8.04 3.27
CA PRO A 242 2.80 9.40 2.74
C PRO A 242 3.19 9.42 1.26
N LEU A 243 3.59 8.28 0.68
CA LEU A 243 4.05 8.18 -0.71
C LEU A 243 2.92 8.11 -1.74
N MET A 244 1.69 7.86 -1.30
CA MET A 244 0.55 7.77 -2.22
C MET A 244 0.33 9.09 -2.96
N GLN A 245 -0.03 8.98 -4.24
CA GLN A 245 -0.30 10.12 -5.10
C GLN A 245 -1.79 10.18 -5.42
N ASN A 246 -2.35 11.38 -5.37
CA ASN A 246 -3.71 11.64 -5.83
C ASN A 246 -3.78 11.69 -7.37
N LYS A 247 -4.97 11.97 -7.94
CA LYS A 247 -5.18 12.04 -9.39
C LYS A 247 -4.27 13.04 -10.13
N GLU A 248 -3.80 14.06 -9.42
CA GLU A 248 -2.88 15.08 -9.96
C GLU A 248 -1.40 14.66 -9.83
N GLY A 249 -1.11 13.44 -9.36
CA GLY A 249 0.24 12.98 -9.04
C GLY A 249 0.79 13.60 -7.75
N LYS A 250 -0.03 14.33 -6.97
CA LYS A 250 0.46 15.02 -5.77
C LYS A 250 0.44 14.07 -4.58
N THR A 251 1.56 14.02 -3.87
CA THR A 251 1.65 13.39 -2.55
C THR A 251 1.15 14.33 -1.45
N VAL A 252 1.04 13.81 -0.22
CA VAL A 252 0.72 14.63 0.96
C VAL A 252 1.70 15.80 1.15
N LEU A 253 2.99 15.63 0.83
CA LEU A 253 3.99 16.69 0.93
C LEU A 253 3.72 17.83 -0.06
N HIS A 254 3.32 17.50 -1.29
CA HIS A 254 2.91 18.51 -2.28
C HIS A 254 1.71 19.31 -1.76
N MET A 255 0.73 18.64 -1.15
CA MET A 255 -0.46 19.28 -0.60
C MET A 255 -0.14 20.18 0.60
N ALA A 256 0.74 19.74 1.51
CA ALA A 256 1.20 20.52 2.65
C ALA A 256 1.89 21.83 2.23
N VAL A 257 2.75 21.74 1.22
CA VAL A 257 3.44 22.90 0.65
C VAL A 257 2.46 23.79 -0.13
N GLN A 258 1.53 23.20 -0.88
CA GLN A 258 0.51 23.93 -1.61
C GLN A 258 -0.42 24.73 -0.68
N SER A 259 -0.72 24.20 0.51
CA SER A 259 -1.46 24.89 1.57
C SER A 259 -0.60 25.86 2.38
N THR A 260 0.69 25.97 2.06
CA THR A 260 1.71 26.79 2.74
C THR A 260 1.76 26.54 4.25
N SER A 261 1.57 25.28 4.67
CA SER A 261 1.60 24.90 6.09
C SER A 261 2.98 24.38 6.47
N GLU A 262 3.76 25.21 7.15
CA GLU A 262 5.08 24.84 7.68
C GLU A 262 4.98 23.74 8.73
N GLU A 263 3.94 23.78 9.58
CA GLU A 263 3.69 22.77 10.60
C GLU A 263 3.50 21.37 9.97
N ILE A 264 2.58 21.23 9.01
CA ILE A 264 2.32 19.95 8.34
C ILE A 264 3.57 19.47 7.60
N THR A 265 4.27 20.38 6.92
CA THR A 265 5.50 20.05 6.19
C THR A 265 6.59 19.55 7.14
N THR A 266 6.77 20.22 8.28
CA THR A 266 7.73 19.84 9.32
C THR A 266 7.38 18.46 9.89
N ILE A 267 6.10 18.22 10.21
CA ILE A 267 5.64 16.90 10.68
C ILE A 267 6.01 15.84 9.64
N LEU A 268 5.66 16.02 8.37
CA LEU A 268 5.95 15.01 7.33
C LEU A 268 7.46 14.74 7.17
N LEU A 269 8.31 15.74 7.26
CA LEU A 269 9.75 15.59 7.04
C LEU A 269 10.50 15.03 8.25
N MET A 270 9.94 15.18 9.45
CA MET A 270 10.58 14.78 10.72
C MET A 270 9.90 13.58 11.40
N HIS A 271 8.74 13.12 10.94
CA HIS A 271 8.03 12.01 11.56
C HIS A 271 8.78 10.69 11.40
N GLU A 272 8.95 9.93 12.49
CA GLU A 272 9.74 8.69 12.53
C GLU A 272 9.26 7.61 11.53
N LYS A 273 7.96 7.57 11.24
CA LYS A 273 7.39 6.65 10.25
C LYS A 273 7.63 7.08 8.81
N VAL A 274 7.93 8.36 8.59
CA VAL A 274 8.20 8.92 7.27
C VAL A 274 9.69 8.99 6.98
N THR A 275 10.55 9.17 7.99
CA THR A 275 12.02 9.22 7.83
C THR A 275 12.62 8.11 6.94
N PRO A 276 12.23 6.81 7.02
CA PRO A 276 12.79 5.79 6.12
C PRO A 276 12.41 6.00 4.64
N LYS A 277 11.33 6.73 4.37
CA LYS A 277 10.79 7.02 3.05
C LYS A 277 10.97 8.48 2.63
N LYS A 278 11.63 9.30 3.47
CA LYS A 278 11.72 10.75 3.29
C LYS A 278 12.42 11.10 1.98
N ASP A 279 13.55 10.43 1.71
CA ASP A 279 14.36 10.69 0.51
C ASP A 279 13.61 10.34 -0.77
N GLU A 280 12.71 9.36 -0.72
CA GLU A 280 11.78 9.05 -1.80
C GLU A 280 10.69 10.14 -1.89
N LEU A 281 10.05 10.47 -0.77
CA LEU A 281 8.95 11.43 -0.68
C LEU A 281 9.31 12.81 -1.24
N VAL A 282 10.50 13.34 -0.94
CA VAL A 282 10.95 14.67 -1.42
C VAL A 282 11.30 14.69 -2.91
N LYS A 283 11.57 13.52 -3.51
CA LYS A 283 11.91 13.35 -4.94
C LYS A 283 10.69 13.04 -5.82
N LEU A 284 9.57 12.64 -5.22
CA LEU A 284 8.33 12.39 -5.97
C LEU A 284 7.87 13.68 -6.67
N VAL A 285 7.27 13.49 -7.84
CA VAL A 285 6.83 14.56 -8.72
C VAL A 285 5.35 14.43 -9.04
N ASP A 286 4.66 15.56 -9.19
CA ASP A 286 3.29 15.61 -9.68
C ASP A 286 3.19 15.33 -11.20
N ASN A 287 1.98 15.40 -11.74
CA ASN A 287 1.73 15.17 -13.16
C ASN A 287 2.43 16.20 -14.08
N ASP A 288 2.86 17.35 -13.57
CA ASP A 288 3.64 18.36 -14.30
C ASP A 288 5.16 18.14 -14.12
N GLY A 289 5.58 17.08 -13.43
CA GLY A 289 6.97 16.82 -13.09
C GLY A 289 7.51 17.71 -11.98
N ARG A 290 6.66 18.39 -11.21
CA ARG A 290 7.09 19.29 -10.15
C ARG A 290 7.24 18.52 -8.85
N THR A 291 8.39 18.69 -8.19
CA THR A 291 8.57 18.28 -6.79
C THR A 291 7.92 19.28 -5.84
N ALA A 292 7.81 18.91 -4.56
CA ALA A 292 7.35 19.84 -3.51
C ALA A 292 8.17 21.16 -3.48
N LEU A 293 9.48 21.11 -3.78
CA LEU A 293 10.33 22.29 -3.84
C LEU A 293 9.94 23.26 -4.98
N HIS A 294 9.52 22.74 -6.14
CA HIS A 294 9.02 23.58 -7.23
C HIS A 294 7.75 24.34 -6.81
N ILE A 295 6.83 23.65 -6.14
CA ILE A 295 5.59 24.26 -5.61
C ILE A 295 5.93 25.31 -4.55
N ALA A 296 6.83 25.00 -3.61
CA ALA A 296 7.27 25.93 -2.57
C ALA A 296 7.88 27.20 -3.17
N SER A 297 8.72 27.04 -4.19
CA SER A 297 9.41 28.16 -4.86
C SER A 297 8.44 29.14 -5.52
N PHE A 298 7.29 28.65 -5.99
CA PHE A 298 6.25 29.48 -6.60
C PHE A 298 5.27 30.07 -5.57
N ARG A 299 4.90 29.31 -4.54
CA ARG A 299 3.77 29.65 -3.64
C ARG A 299 4.15 30.08 -2.23
N ALA A 300 5.23 29.55 -1.67
CA ALA A 300 5.55 29.65 -0.26
C ALA A 300 6.66 30.68 0.03
N GLU A 301 6.85 30.98 1.31
CA GLU A 301 7.94 31.83 1.78
C GLU A 301 9.28 31.09 1.77
N ALA A 302 10.36 31.86 1.90
CA ALA A 302 11.74 31.37 1.87
C ALA A 302 12.01 30.28 2.93
N ASP A 303 11.33 30.34 4.08
CA ASP A 303 11.51 29.38 5.16
C ASP A 303 11.02 27.98 4.78
N MET A 304 9.93 27.86 4.03
CA MET A 304 9.45 26.59 3.48
C MET A 304 10.46 26.00 2.47
N VAL A 305 11.04 26.85 1.63
CA VAL A 305 12.07 26.43 0.65
C VAL A 305 13.30 25.93 1.39
N LYS A 306 13.75 26.66 2.41
CA LYS A 306 14.87 26.26 3.26
C LYS A 306 14.59 24.94 3.97
N LEU A 307 13.40 24.77 4.56
CA LEU A 307 12.99 23.54 5.23
C LEU A 307 13.10 22.31 4.31
N LEU A 308 12.63 22.44 3.06
CA LEU A 308 12.72 21.35 2.08
C LEU A 308 14.17 21.06 1.66
N LEU A 309 15.00 22.10 1.46
CA LEU A 309 16.41 21.95 1.12
C LEU A 309 17.20 21.26 2.25
N ASP A 310 16.98 21.69 3.50
CA ASP A 310 17.59 21.10 4.70
C ASP A 310 17.23 19.61 4.86
N HIS A 311 16.12 19.16 4.24
CA HIS A 311 15.65 17.78 4.28
C HIS A 311 15.90 17.00 2.96
N GLY A 312 16.80 17.49 2.10
CA GLY A 312 17.30 16.73 0.95
C GLY A 312 16.52 16.93 -0.36
N ALA A 313 15.72 18.00 -0.47
CA ALA A 313 15.11 18.36 -1.75
C ALA A 313 16.17 18.81 -2.77
N ASP A 314 16.04 18.33 -4.01
CA ASP A 314 16.99 18.64 -5.08
C ASP A 314 16.66 19.99 -5.74
N ALA A 315 17.50 21.00 -5.51
CA ALA A 315 17.40 22.33 -6.13
C ALA A 315 17.67 22.32 -7.64
N LYS A 316 18.36 21.30 -8.17
CA LYS A 316 18.75 21.18 -9.58
C LYS A 316 17.70 20.49 -10.45
N ALA A 317 16.76 19.78 -9.82
CA ALA A 317 15.65 19.15 -10.51
C ALA A 317 14.87 20.16 -11.36
N ALA A 318 14.42 19.72 -12.52
CA ALA A 318 13.61 20.51 -13.44
C ALA A 318 12.25 19.83 -13.67
N ASP A 319 11.19 20.64 -13.76
CA ASP A 319 9.87 20.16 -14.13
C ASP A 319 9.78 19.75 -15.61
N LYS A 320 8.62 19.23 -16.06
CA LYS A 320 8.43 18.83 -17.47
C LYS A 320 8.59 19.97 -18.48
N SER A 321 8.49 21.22 -18.01
CA SER A 321 8.68 22.42 -18.83
C SER A 321 10.13 22.93 -18.79
N GLY A 322 11.05 22.21 -18.13
CA GLY A 322 12.46 22.59 -17.99
C GLY A 322 12.72 23.68 -16.94
N HIS A 323 11.72 24.05 -16.12
CA HIS A 323 11.93 25.03 -15.07
C HIS A 323 12.50 24.38 -13.82
N LYS A 324 13.63 24.91 -13.34
CA LYS A 324 14.14 24.63 -11.99
C LYS A 324 13.37 25.45 -10.96
N ALA A 325 13.44 25.02 -9.70
CA ALA A 325 12.89 25.73 -8.54
C ALA A 325 13.26 27.23 -8.53
N ALA A 326 14.54 27.59 -8.74
CA ALA A 326 15.00 28.98 -8.77
C ALA A 326 14.33 29.82 -9.87
N GLY A 327 14.10 29.21 -11.05
CA GLY A 327 13.41 29.87 -12.17
C GLY A 327 11.94 30.16 -11.85
N LEU A 328 11.26 29.23 -11.17
CA LEU A 328 9.90 29.43 -10.69
C LEU A 328 9.81 30.52 -9.61
N ALA A 329 10.77 30.56 -8.68
CA ALA A 329 10.88 31.64 -7.69
C ALA A 329 11.09 33.01 -8.37
N GLY A 330 11.91 33.07 -9.42
CA GLY A 330 12.08 34.28 -10.23
C GLY A 330 10.78 34.74 -10.88
N LYS A 331 10.03 33.83 -11.52
CA LYS A 331 8.73 34.13 -12.14
C LYS A 331 7.68 34.60 -11.12
N ALA A 332 7.72 34.06 -9.90
CA ALA A 332 6.82 34.45 -8.81
C ALA A 332 7.31 35.68 -8.02
N ASN A 333 8.41 36.33 -8.44
CA ASN A 333 9.04 37.47 -7.76
C ASN A 333 9.44 37.18 -6.29
N ARG A 334 9.82 35.93 -5.99
CA ARG A 334 10.25 35.46 -4.67
C ARG A 334 11.77 35.59 -4.52
N ARG A 335 12.27 36.82 -4.36
CA ARG A 335 13.72 37.13 -4.34
C ARG A 335 14.50 36.27 -3.32
N LYS A 336 14.06 36.22 -2.06
CA LYS A 336 14.75 35.44 -1.00
C LYS A 336 14.82 33.95 -1.32
N SER A 337 13.71 33.36 -1.77
CA SER A 337 13.66 31.95 -2.16
C SER A 337 14.59 31.66 -3.33
N ARG A 338 14.64 32.56 -4.33
CA ARG A 338 15.56 32.45 -5.47
C ARG A 338 17.02 32.49 -5.02
N GLU A 339 17.40 33.46 -4.20
CA GLU A 339 18.77 33.59 -3.67
C GLU A 339 19.20 32.33 -2.90
N LEU A 340 18.31 31.78 -2.06
CA LEU A 340 18.56 30.51 -1.36
C LEU A 340 18.76 29.35 -2.35
N LEU A 341 17.90 29.23 -3.37
CA LEU A 341 17.99 28.14 -4.35
C LEU A 341 19.26 28.23 -5.22
N GLU A 342 19.68 29.45 -5.59
CA GLU A 342 20.92 29.68 -6.32
C GLU A 342 22.15 29.33 -5.45
N ALA A 343 22.12 29.61 -4.14
CA ALA A 343 23.19 29.22 -3.21
C ALA A 343 23.34 27.69 -3.07
N PHE A 344 22.25 26.93 -3.18
CA PHE A 344 22.24 25.46 -3.13
C PHE A 344 22.44 24.80 -4.51
N SER A 345 22.46 25.58 -5.59
CA SER A 345 22.72 25.13 -6.96
C SER A 345 23.71 26.07 -7.66
N PRO A 346 24.98 26.14 -7.18
CA PRO A 346 26.00 26.98 -7.80
C PRO A 346 26.38 26.52 -9.21
#